data_AF-K0UIZ3-F1
#
_entry.id   AF-K0UIZ3-F1
#
_cell.length_a   1.000
_cell.length_b   1.000
_cell.length_c   1.000
_cell.angle_alpha   90.00
_cell.angle_beta   90.00
_cell.angle_gamma   90.00
#
_symmetry.space_group_name_H-M   'P 1'
#
loop_
_entity.id
_entity.type
_entity.pdbx_description
1 polymer ?
#
loop_
_entity_poly.entity_id
_entity_poly.type
_entity_poly.pdbx_seq_one_letter_code
_entity_poly.pdbx_strand_id
1 'polypeptide(L)'
;MRYIAAVVAATSVLAGCTVAGKPTAAPVTDEWRQAVIDAVAGLGTQLGPIGNAMVTPGRMTDYGALHNACTDLRTYVDSIQRKVLPGPDVAVNNALGAGFESFRSMADQCVALTPANSSARLTKLGDTIDEAHLHINEGLKLLGVDVPKR
;
A
#
# COMPACT_ATOMS: atom_id res chain seq x y z
N MET A 1 -47.30 17.65 16.76
CA MET A 1 -46.03 16.93 16.47
C MET A 1 -45.89 16.91 14.96
N ARG A 2 -45.15 17.87 14.39
CA ARG A 2 -43.73 17.81 13.98
C ARG A 2 -43.54 17.25 12.55
N TYR A 3 -43.40 18.23 11.64
CA TYR A 3 -42.66 18.28 10.37
C TYR A 3 -43.21 17.60 9.10
N ILE A 4 -43.80 18.45 8.25
CA ILE A 4 -43.77 18.35 6.79
C ILE A 4 -42.38 18.84 6.34
N ALA A 5 -41.67 18.05 5.52
CA ALA A 5 -40.69 18.57 4.58
C ALA A 5 -40.50 17.56 3.44
N ALA A 6 -41.13 17.86 2.31
CA ALA A 6 -40.81 17.26 1.02
C ALA A 6 -39.34 17.55 0.67
N VAL A 7 -38.58 16.52 0.29
CA VAL A 7 -37.29 16.72 -0.37
C VAL A 7 -37.47 16.43 -1.85
N VAL A 8 -37.36 17.54 -2.58
CA VAL A 8 -37.34 17.69 -4.03
C VAL A 8 -36.20 16.87 -4.62
N ALA A 9 -36.53 15.83 -5.40
CA ALA A 9 -35.58 15.24 -6.33
C ALA A 9 -35.42 16.22 -7.50
N ALA A 10 -34.45 17.14 -7.38
CA ALA A 10 -34.13 18.11 -8.41
C ALA A 10 -33.55 17.36 -9.62
N THR A 11 -34.38 17.22 -10.65
CA THR A 11 -33.97 16.94 -12.02
C THR A 11 -33.23 18.16 -12.56
N SER A 12 -31.90 18.18 -12.45
CA SER A 12 -31.07 19.08 -13.25
C SER A 12 -30.62 18.35 -14.52
N VAL A 13 -31.41 18.56 -15.57
CA VAL A 13 -30.97 18.40 -16.95
C VAL A 13 -29.83 19.39 -17.19
N LEU A 14 -28.61 18.90 -17.31
CA LEU A 14 -27.54 19.60 -18.03
C LEU A 14 -27.53 19.08 -19.47
N ALA A 15 -28.43 19.63 -20.27
CA ALA A 15 -28.25 19.64 -21.72
C ALA A 15 -27.10 20.62 -22.03
N GLY A 16 -25.90 20.07 -22.12
CA GLY A 16 -24.71 20.74 -22.62
C GLY A 16 -23.97 19.78 -23.55
N CYS A 17 -24.01 20.05 -24.85
CA CYS A 17 -23.20 19.35 -25.83
C CYS A 17 -21.72 19.37 -25.42
N THR A 18 -21.03 18.25 -25.51
CA THR A 18 -19.87 18.02 -26.40
C THR A 18 -18.96 16.87 -25.92
N VAL A 19 -18.43 16.18 -26.93
CA VAL A 19 -17.27 15.26 -26.94
C VAL A 19 -17.54 13.83 -26.46
N ALA A 20 -17.40 12.89 -27.41
CA ALA A 20 -16.98 11.52 -27.15
C ALA A 20 -15.63 11.56 -26.42
N GLY A 21 -15.69 11.75 -25.10
CA GLY A 21 -14.54 12.00 -24.24
C GLY A 21 -14.18 10.74 -23.47
N LYS A 22 -12.92 10.33 -23.63
CA LYS A 22 -12.16 9.35 -22.85
C LYS A 22 -12.75 9.12 -21.44
N PRO A 23 -12.91 7.88 -20.96
CA PRO A 23 -13.44 7.61 -19.62
C PRO A 23 -12.60 8.37 -18.59
N THR A 24 -13.14 9.49 -18.11
CA THR A 24 -12.54 10.23 -17.01
C THR A 24 -12.82 9.39 -15.78
N ALA A 25 -11.76 8.79 -15.26
CA ALA A 25 -11.69 8.20 -13.93
C ALA A 25 -12.54 9.03 -12.95
N ALA A 26 -13.34 8.36 -12.12
CA ALA A 26 -14.12 9.02 -11.08
C ALA A 26 -13.19 9.92 -10.24
N PRO A 27 -13.64 11.08 -9.74
CA PRO A 27 -12.78 11.95 -8.94
C PRO A 27 -12.25 11.19 -7.71
N VAL A 28 -10.97 11.40 -7.41
CA VAL A 28 -10.32 10.88 -6.20
C VAL A 28 -11.04 11.45 -4.98
N THR A 29 -11.68 10.58 -4.20
CA THR A 29 -12.34 10.99 -2.94
C THR A 29 -11.32 11.10 -1.82
N ASP A 30 -11.56 12.01 -0.87
CA ASP A 30 -10.71 12.15 0.32
C ASP A 30 -10.75 10.88 1.18
N GLU A 31 -11.88 10.17 1.20
CA GLU A 31 -12.02 8.87 1.88
C GLU A 31 -11.07 7.82 1.32
N TRP A 32 -10.98 7.70 -0.01
CA TRP A 32 -10.05 6.75 -0.63
C TRP A 32 -8.61 7.18 -0.45
N ARG A 33 -8.31 8.48 -0.56
CA ARG A 33 -6.97 9.02 -0.27
C ARG A 33 -6.53 8.68 1.15
N GLN A 34 -7.41 8.88 2.13
CA GLN A 34 -7.13 8.53 3.52
C GLN A 34 -6.94 7.02 3.70
N ALA A 35 -7.76 6.19 3.06
CA ALA A 35 -7.58 4.73 3.10
C ALA A 35 -6.22 4.28 2.55
N VAL A 36 -5.71 4.94 1.50
CA VAL A 36 -4.35 4.68 0.99
C VAL A 36 -3.28 5.11 2.01
N ILE A 37 -3.42 6.30 2.61
CA ILE A 37 -2.48 6.80 3.63
C ILE A 37 -2.42 5.82 4.81
N ASP A 38 -3.57 5.40 5.34
CA ASP A 38 -3.66 4.47 6.46
C ASP A 38 -3.07 3.10 6.10
N ALA A 39 -3.33 2.62 4.88
CA ALA A 39 -2.77 1.37 4.38
C ALA A 39 -1.23 1.42 4.35
N VAL A 40 -0.65 2.50 3.84
CA VAL A 40 0.80 2.71 3.78
C VAL A 40 1.41 2.89 5.18
N ALA A 41 0.76 3.64 6.07
CA ALA A 41 1.20 3.78 7.45
C ALA A 41 1.25 2.42 8.18
N GLY A 42 0.23 1.58 7.99
CA GLY A 42 0.24 0.24 8.56
C GLY A 42 1.27 -0.69 7.91
N LEU A 43 1.65 -0.50 6.62
CA LEU A 43 2.80 -1.22 6.03
C LEU A 43 4.08 -0.91 6.79
N GLY A 44 4.34 0.37 7.08
CA GLY A 44 5.48 0.78 7.90
C GLY A 44 5.49 0.11 9.28
N THR A 45 4.31 -0.08 9.89
CA THR A 45 4.18 -0.77 11.18
C THR A 45 4.57 -2.25 11.10
N GLN A 46 4.25 -2.93 9.99
CA GLN A 46 4.61 -4.34 9.78
C GLN A 46 6.12 -4.55 9.59
N LEU A 47 6.87 -3.52 9.19
CA LEU A 47 8.32 -3.63 8.99
C LEU A 47 9.11 -3.63 10.32
N GLY A 48 8.56 -3.06 11.40
CA GLY A 48 9.22 -3.01 12.70
C GLY A 48 9.59 -4.39 13.26
N PRO A 49 8.64 -5.34 13.35
CA PRO A 49 8.91 -6.72 13.77
C PRO A 49 9.97 -7.43 12.93
N ILE A 50 10.00 -7.20 11.62
CA ILE A 50 11.03 -7.76 10.71
C ILE A 50 12.41 -7.23 11.09
N GLY A 51 12.54 -5.91 11.26
CA GLY A 51 13.78 -5.27 11.70
C GLY A 51 14.27 -5.81 13.04
N ASN A 52 13.36 -5.95 14.02
CA ASN A 52 13.69 -6.49 15.35
C ASN A 52 14.18 -7.95 15.28
N ALA A 53 13.59 -8.77 14.41
CA ALA A 53 14.02 -10.16 14.23
C ALA A 53 15.39 -10.27 13.56
N MET A 54 15.74 -9.33 12.67
CA MET A 54 17.04 -9.28 11.99
C MET A 54 18.17 -8.70 12.85
N VAL A 55 17.87 -7.69 13.68
CA VAL A 55 18.87 -6.93 14.45
C VAL A 55 18.65 -7.13 15.95
N THR A 56 19.16 -8.23 16.48
CA THR A 56 19.32 -8.38 17.93
C THR A 56 20.79 -8.18 18.30
N PRO A 57 21.17 -7.09 18.99
CA PRO A 57 22.57 -6.87 19.39
C PRO A 57 23.12 -8.07 20.17
N GLY A 58 24.20 -8.66 19.65
CA GLY A 58 24.87 -9.81 20.29
C GLY A 58 24.16 -11.16 20.15
N ARG A 59 23.11 -11.28 19.30
CA ARG A 59 22.48 -12.58 18.98
C ARG A 59 22.38 -12.79 17.47
N MET A 60 22.33 -14.06 17.07
CA MET A 60 21.95 -14.43 15.71
C MET A 60 20.49 -14.04 15.44
N THR A 61 20.19 -13.72 14.17
CA THR A 61 18.83 -13.49 13.66
C THR A 61 17.84 -14.52 14.20
N ASP A 62 16.70 -14.05 14.72
CA ASP A 62 15.61 -14.93 15.14
C ASP A 62 14.77 -15.29 13.91
N TYR A 63 15.12 -16.41 13.26
CA TYR A 63 14.43 -16.88 12.07
C TYR A 63 12.96 -17.27 12.31
N GLY A 64 12.60 -17.67 13.55
CA GLY A 64 11.22 -17.97 13.91
C GLY A 64 10.38 -16.70 13.96
N ALA A 65 10.87 -15.68 14.67
CA ALA A 65 10.23 -14.37 14.71
C ALA A 65 10.19 -13.70 13.32
N LEU A 66 11.26 -13.84 12.54
CA LEU A 66 11.36 -13.30 11.19
C LEU A 66 10.31 -13.93 10.26
N HIS A 67 10.17 -15.26 10.31
CA HIS A 67 9.19 -15.98 9.50
C HIS A 67 7.75 -15.55 9.83
N ASN A 68 7.42 -15.42 11.12
CA ASN A 68 6.11 -14.94 11.57
C ASN A 68 5.85 -13.51 11.10
N ALA A 69 6.80 -12.59 11.33
CA ALA A 69 6.68 -11.20 10.92
C ALA A 69 6.49 -11.04 9.40
N CYS A 70 7.18 -11.86 8.60
CA CYS A 70 7.03 -11.82 7.15
C CYS A 70 5.73 -12.47 6.66
N THR A 71 5.21 -13.46 7.38
CA THR A 71 3.85 -14.00 7.14
C THR A 71 2.77 -12.96 7.44
N ASP A 72 2.94 -12.21 8.54
CA ASP A 72 2.03 -11.12 8.91
C ASP A 72 2.06 -9.98 7.89
N LEU A 73 3.26 -9.59 7.42
CA LEU A 73 3.41 -8.62 6.34
C LEU A 73 2.68 -9.06 5.07
N ARG A 74 2.85 -10.32 4.63
CA ARG A 74 2.14 -10.85 3.45
C ARG A 74 0.63 -10.76 3.62
N THR A 75 0.12 -11.19 4.77
CA THR A 75 -1.31 -11.15 5.08
C THR A 75 -1.84 -9.72 5.09
N TYR A 76 -1.06 -8.78 5.63
CA TYR A 76 -1.41 -7.37 5.66
C TYR A 76 -1.45 -6.77 4.25
N VAL A 77 -0.44 -7.03 3.40
CA VAL A 77 -0.40 -6.60 1.99
C VAL A 77 -1.62 -7.09 1.23
N ASP A 78 -1.93 -8.39 1.32
CA ASP A 78 -3.10 -8.98 0.65
C ASP A 78 -4.41 -8.34 1.14
N SER A 79 -4.49 -7.97 2.43
CA SER A 79 -5.64 -7.28 3.01
C SER A 79 -5.78 -5.85 2.50
N ILE A 80 -4.72 -5.04 2.51
CA ILE A 80 -4.80 -3.63 2.09
C ILE A 80 -4.99 -3.50 0.58
N GLN A 81 -4.38 -4.38 -0.22
CA GLN A 81 -4.53 -4.36 -1.67
C GLN A 81 -6.00 -4.46 -2.07
N ARG A 82 -6.75 -5.36 -1.43
CA ARG A 82 -8.21 -5.49 -1.64
C ARG A 82 -9.03 -4.31 -1.14
N LYS A 83 -8.51 -3.54 -0.18
CA LYS A 83 -9.22 -2.37 0.39
C LYS A 83 -9.05 -1.12 -0.46
N VAL A 84 -7.88 -0.93 -1.06
CA VAL A 84 -7.54 0.31 -1.75
C VAL A 84 -7.50 0.18 -3.28
N LEU A 85 -7.46 -1.04 -3.83
CA LEU A 85 -7.44 -1.29 -5.28
C LEU A 85 -8.66 -2.10 -5.76
N PRO A 86 -9.21 -1.78 -6.95
CA PRO A 86 -8.88 -0.61 -7.77
C PRO A 86 -9.48 0.68 -7.17
N GLY A 87 -8.69 1.74 -7.15
CA GLY A 87 -9.13 3.09 -6.85
C GLY A 87 -9.60 3.87 -8.09
N PRO A 88 -10.02 5.12 -7.91
CA PRO A 88 -10.46 5.99 -8.99
C PRO A 88 -9.36 6.31 -10.02
N ASP A 89 -8.10 6.46 -9.58
CA ASP A 89 -7.00 6.91 -10.43
C ASP A 89 -6.14 5.74 -10.96
N VAL A 90 -6.03 5.63 -12.29
CA VAL A 90 -5.29 4.55 -12.96
C VAL A 90 -3.78 4.61 -12.71
N ALA A 91 -3.18 5.80 -12.68
CA ALA A 91 -1.75 5.95 -12.44
C ALA A 91 -1.40 5.57 -10.99
N VAL A 92 -2.24 6.00 -10.03
CA VAL A 92 -2.08 5.60 -8.63
C VAL A 92 -2.30 4.10 -8.45
N ASN A 93 -3.29 3.51 -9.12
CA ASN A 93 -3.53 2.06 -9.06
C ASN A 93 -2.32 1.26 -9.56
N ASN A 94 -1.68 1.71 -10.65
CA ASN A 94 -0.49 1.06 -11.18
C ASN A 94 0.69 1.16 -10.21
N ALA A 95 0.94 2.35 -9.65
CA ALA A 95 2.03 2.58 -8.70
C ALA A 95 1.83 1.79 -7.39
N LEU A 96 0.64 1.86 -6.80
CA LEU A 96 0.30 1.10 -5.59
C LEU A 96 0.31 -0.40 -5.84
N GLY A 97 -0.21 -0.86 -6.99
CA GLY A 97 -0.19 -2.26 -7.38
C GLY A 97 1.24 -2.81 -7.49
N ALA A 98 2.14 -2.06 -8.13
CA ALA A 98 3.56 -2.42 -8.19
C ALA A 98 4.21 -2.43 -6.80
N GLY A 99 3.95 -1.41 -5.97
CA GLY A 99 4.47 -1.35 -4.60
C GLY A 99 4.00 -2.52 -3.71
N PHE A 100 2.71 -2.87 -3.76
CA PHE A 100 2.18 -4.01 -3.01
C PHE A 100 2.76 -5.34 -3.50
N GLU A 101 2.93 -5.54 -4.80
CA GLU A 101 3.59 -6.76 -5.30
C GLU A 101 5.05 -6.84 -4.85
N SER A 102 5.78 -5.73 -4.82
CA SER A 102 7.14 -5.69 -4.28
C SER A 102 7.19 -6.05 -2.79
N PHE A 103 6.25 -5.55 -1.96
CA PHE A 103 6.14 -5.95 -0.56
C PHE A 103 5.75 -7.43 -0.38
N ARG A 104 4.89 -7.95 -1.26
CA ARG A 104 4.51 -9.36 -1.26
C ARG A 104 5.70 -10.26 -1.61
N SER A 105 6.47 -9.88 -2.63
CA SER A 105 7.73 -10.53 -3.02
C SER A 105 8.76 -10.47 -1.90
N MET A 106 8.90 -9.32 -1.23
CA MET A 106 9.76 -9.18 -0.05
C MET A 106 9.36 -10.16 1.06
N ALA A 107 8.06 -10.23 1.38
CA ALA A 107 7.54 -11.14 2.39
C ALA A 107 7.85 -12.61 2.05
N ASP A 108 7.67 -13.02 0.79
CA ASP A 108 7.97 -14.37 0.32
C ASP A 108 9.46 -14.71 0.39
N GLN A 109 10.31 -13.76 -0.01
CA GLN A 109 11.76 -13.92 0.08
C GLN A 109 12.21 -14.02 1.54
N CYS A 110 11.62 -13.23 2.42
CA CYS A 110 11.90 -13.23 3.85
C CYS A 110 11.46 -14.54 4.53
N VAL A 111 10.26 -15.04 4.23
CA VAL A 111 9.75 -16.33 4.74
C VAL A 111 10.69 -17.49 4.39
N ALA A 112 11.36 -17.40 3.24
CA ALA A 112 12.29 -18.41 2.76
C ALA A 112 13.74 -18.23 3.24
N LEU A 113 14.01 -17.26 4.13
CA LEU A 113 15.32 -17.12 4.78
C LEU A 113 15.53 -18.22 5.80
N THR A 114 16.73 -18.79 5.77
CA THR A 114 17.20 -19.80 6.72
C THR A 114 18.64 -19.46 7.12
N PRO A 115 19.13 -19.99 8.25
CA PRO A 115 20.53 -19.83 8.62
C PRO A 115 21.53 -20.24 7.51
N ALA A 116 21.16 -21.22 6.69
CA ALA A 116 22.03 -21.79 5.66
C ALA A 116 22.12 -20.96 4.36
N ASN A 117 21.17 -20.04 4.12
CA ASN A 117 21.08 -19.29 2.85
C ASN A 117 21.05 -17.76 3.05
N SER A 118 21.22 -17.30 4.30
CA SER A 118 20.99 -15.92 4.71
C SER A 118 21.96 -14.92 4.11
N SER A 119 23.25 -15.23 3.97
CA SER A 119 24.25 -14.25 3.49
C SER A 119 23.93 -13.70 2.09
N ALA A 120 23.61 -14.57 1.12
CA ALA A 120 23.27 -14.14 -0.24
C ALA A 120 21.84 -13.59 -0.35
N ARG A 121 20.89 -14.12 0.45
CA ARG A 121 19.48 -13.73 0.38
C ARG A 121 19.17 -12.45 1.14
N LEU A 122 19.93 -12.09 2.17
CA LEU A 122 19.76 -10.84 2.90
C LEU A 122 20.08 -9.62 2.02
N THR A 123 21.11 -9.69 1.16
CA THR A 123 21.38 -8.62 0.18
C THR A 123 20.20 -8.41 -0.76
N LYS A 124 19.68 -9.51 -1.33
CA LYS A 124 18.51 -9.46 -2.23
C LYS A 124 17.25 -8.96 -1.52
N LEU A 125 17.07 -9.30 -0.25
CA LEU A 125 15.98 -8.79 0.58
C LEU A 125 16.10 -7.26 0.75
N GLY A 126 17.30 -6.76 1.01
CA GLY A 126 17.59 -5.32 1.09
C GLY A 126 17.21 -4.57 -0.18
N ASP A 127 17.65 -5.07 -1.35
CA ASP A 127 17.31 -4.46 -2.64
C ASP A 127 15.78 -4.40 -2.87
N THR A 128 15.06 -5.47 -2.49
CA THR A 128 13.60 -5.54 -2.63
C THR A 128 12.90 -4.53 -1.70
N ILE A 129 13.41 -4.31 -0.49
CA ILE A 129 12.89 -3.30 0.45
C ILE A 129 13.04 -1.90 -0.13
N ASP A 130 14.22 -1.58 -0.68
CA ASP A 130 14.49 -0.27 -1.28
C ASP A 130 13.57 -0.03 -2.51
N GLU A 131 13.37 -1.02 -3.38
CA GLU A 131 12.42 -0.92 -4.51
C GLU A 131 10.96 -0.75 -4.05
N ALA A 132 10.51 -1.53 -3.07
CA ALA A 132 9.16 -1.41 -2.53
C ALA A 132 8.91 -0.01 -1.92
N HIS A 133 9.90 0.52 -1.21
CA HIS A 133 9.85 1.87 -0.64
C HIS A 133 9.77 2.95 -1.73
N LEU A 134 10.52 2.81 -2.83
CA LEU A 134 10.48 3.74 -3.95
C LEU A 134 9.08 3.81 -4.60
N HIS A 135 8.47 2.66 -4.91
CA HIS A 135 7.16 2.62 -5.56
C HIS A 135 6.03 3.17 -4.67
N ILE A 136 6.08 2.91 -3.36
CA ILE A 136 5.11 3.48 -2.44
C ILE A 136 5.26 5.00 -2.31
N ASN A 137 6.50 5.51 -2.24
CA ASN A 137 6.73 6.94 -2.23
C ASN A 137 6.27 7.62 -3.54
N GLU A 138 6.41 6.94 -4.67
CA GLU A 138 5.85 7.41 -5.95
C GLU A 138 4.33 7.48 -5.91
N GLY A 139 3.66 6.42 -5.43
CA GLY A 139 2.20 6.42 -5.24
C GLY A 139 1.70 7.53 -4.31
N LEU A 140 2.41 7.77 -3.20
CA LEU A 140 2.09 8.86 -2.25
C LEU A 140 2.28 10.24 -2.88
N LYS A 141 3.34 10.45 -3.66
CA LYS A 141 3.56 11.71 -4.40
C LYS A 141 2.47 11.98 -5.41
N LEU A 142 2.03 10.96 -6.16
CA LEU A 142 0.89 11.08 -7.09
C LEU A 142 -0.41 11.44 -6.35
N LEU A 143 -0.54 11.03 -5.10
CA LEU A 143 -1.61 11.42 -4.19
C LEU A 143 -1.38 12.77 -3.49
N GLY A 144 -0.37 13.56 -3.89
CA GLY A 144 -0.09 14.85 -3.27
C GLY A 144 0.23 14.78 -1.78
N VAL A 145 0.62 13.61 -1.27
CA VAL A 145 1.09 13.43 0.10
C VAL A 145 2.56 13.83 0.12
N ASP A 146 2.91 14.77 1.00
CA ASP A 146 4.30 15.14 1.21
C ASP A 146 5.05 13.97 1.85
N VAL A 147 5.95 13.37 1.07
CA VAL A 147 6.84 12.31 1.54
C VAL A 147 8.11 12.97 2.10
N PRO A 148 8.47 12.76 3.37
CA PRO A 148 9.73 13.25 3.93
C PRO A 148 10.91 12.75 3.09
N LYS A 149 11.84 13.65 2.75
CA LYS A 149 13.08 13.25 2.08
C LYS A 149 13.93 12.42 3.07
N ARG A 150 14.40 11.26 2.60
CA ARG A 150 15.28 10.32 3.31
C ARG A 150 16.50 11.03 3.91
#